data_AF-A0A499URK5-F1
#
_entry.id   AF-A0A499URK5-F1
#
_cell.length_a   1.000
_cell.length_b   1.000
_cell.length_c   1.000
_cell.angle_alpha   90.00
_cell.angle_beta   90.00
_cell.angle_gamma   90.00
#
_symmetry.space_group_name_H-M   'P 1'
#
loop_
_entity.id
_entity.type
_entity.pdbx_description
1 polymer ?
#
loop_
_entity_poly.entity_id
_entity_poly.type
_entity_poly.pdbx_seq_one_letter_code
_entity_poly.pdbx_strand_id
1 'polypeptide(L)'
;MDGFRGAVQQAGRSTADGKGMWQDSSFEDLVQYNDGFRTGLIGTPEQIAERIVAYKRLGVDLFLLGFLHYLEEVEYFGKRVLPLVRELEAELPEPVPALP
;
A
#
# COMPACT_ATOMS: atom_id res chain seq x y z
N MET A 1 -17.83 -10.80 14.96
CA MET A 1 -16.72 -10.44 14.05
C MET A 1 -15.48 -9.95 14.83
N ASP A 2 -15.42 -10.17 16.15
CA ASP A 2 -14.43 -9.54 17.05
C ASP A 2 -13.18 -10.38 17.35
N GLY A 3 -13.15 -11.64 16.91
CA GLY A 3 -12.07 -12.57 17.27
C GLY A 3 -10.69 -12.17 16.74
N PHE A 4 -10.63 -11.59 15.54
CA PHE A 4 -9.36 -11.25 14.91
C PHE A 4 -8.70 -9.99 15.52
N ARG A 5 -9.47 -8.93 15.79
CA ARG A 5 -8.99 -7.74 16.52
C ARG A 5 -8.44 -8.14 17.89
N GLY A 6 -9.17 -9.02 18.60
CA GLY A 6 -8.72 -9.58 19.88
C GLY A 6 -7.41 -10.35 19.75
N ALA A 7 -7.26 -11.19 18.72
CA ALA A 7 -6.05 -11.96 18.45
C ALA A 7 -4.83 -11.07 18.16
N VAL A 8 -5.00 -10.01 17.35
CA VAL A 8 -3.95 -9.04 17.05
C VAL A 8 -3.49 -8.30 18.31
N GLN A 9 -4.43 -7.81 19.11
CA GLN A 9 -4.11 -7.10 20.36
C GLN A 9 -3.45 -8.02 21.38
N GLN A 10 -3.88 -9.28 21.47
CA GLN A 10 -3.25 -10.28 22.33
C GLN A 10 -1.82 -10.58 21.86
N ALA A 11 -1.62 -10.79 20.55
CA ALA A 11 -0.31 -11.07 19.99
C ALA A 11 0.68 -9.91 20.25
N GLY A 12 0.23 -8.66 20.12
CA GLY A 12 1.05 -7.49 20.43
C GLY A 12 1.49 -7.42 21.89
N ARG A 13 0.60 -7.73 22.83
CA ARG A 13 0.95 -7.79 24.27
C ARG A 13 1.92 -8.92 24.61
N SER A 14 2.13 -9.87 23.70
CA SER A 14 3.00 -11.03 23.88
C SER A 14 4.43 -10.80 23.39
N THR A 15 4.73 -9.66 22.75
CA THR A 15 6.09 -9.32 22.32
C THR A 15 6.92 -8.75 23.48
N ALA A 16 8.25 -8.81 23.37
CA ALA A 16 9.16 -8.38 24.44
C ALA A 16 9.06 -6.89 24.79
N ASP A 17 8.60 -6.06 23.85
CA ASP A 17 8.37 -4.62 24.01
C ASP A 17 6.88 -4.25 24.14
N GLY A 18 6.00 -5.25 24.13
CA GLY A 18 4.54 -5.08 24.19
C GLY A 18 3.92 -4.43 22.95
N LYS A 19 4.67 -4.30 21.85
CA LYS A 19 4.21 -3.72 20.58
C LYS A 19 3.98 -4.82 19.54
N GLY A 20 2.76 -4.92 19.06
CA GLY A 20 2.40 -5.80 17.95
C GLY A 20 2.56 -5.14 16.59
N MET A 21 2.96 -5.92 15.58
CA MET A 21 3.09 -5.48 14.19
C MET A 21 1.83 -4.78 13.64
N TRP A 22 0.66 -5.15 14.15
CA TRP A 22 -0.66 -4.68 13.72
C TRP A 22 -1.43 -3.97 14.85
N GLN A 23 -0.76 -3.52 15.91
CA GLN A 23 -1.47 -2.98 17.08
C GLN A 23 -2.27 -1.71 16.74
N ASP A 24 -1.80 -0.95 15.75
CA ASP A 24 -2.33 0.36 15.37
C ASP A 24 -3.24 0.29 14.13
N SER A 25 -3.48 -0.92 13.59
CA SER A 25 -4.32 -1.12 12.40
C SER A 25 -5.80 -0.87 12.69
N SER A 26 -6.48 -0.13 11.81
CA SER A 26 -7.93 0.02 11.80
C SER A 26 -8.62 -1.18 11.16
N PHE A 27 -9.95 -1.28 11.17
CA PHE A 27 -10.63 -2.41 10.49
C PHE A 27 -10.46 -2.31 8.97
N GLU A 28 -10.40 -1.09 8.48
CA GLU A 28 -10.30 -0.71 7.07
C GLU A 28 -8.92 -1.04 6.48
N ASP A 29 -7.88 -1.10 7.31
CA ASP A 29 -6.52 -1.50 6.89
C ASP A 29 -6.42 -3.01 6.64
N LEU A 30 -7.34 -3.80 7.21
CA LEU A 30 -7.26 -5.25 7.28
C LEU A 30 -7.83 -5.93 6.02
N VAL A 31 -7.00 -6.04 5.00
CA VAL A 31 -7.10 -7.14 4.04
C VAL A 31 -5.81 -7.95 4.08
N GLN A 32 -5.97 -9.27 4.16
CA GLN A 32 -4.91 -10.29 4.18
C GLN A 32 -3.79 -10.09 5.22
N TYR A 33 -4.11 -9.97 6.51
CA TYR A 33 -3.13 -10.01 7.63
C TYR A 33 -1.92 -9.05 7.51
N ASN A 34 -1.88 -8.13 6.53
CA ASN A 34 -0.67 -7.39 6.15
C ASN A 34 -0.86 -5.86 6.06
N ASP A 35 -1.95 -5.30 6.60
CA ASP A 35 -2.37 -3.91 6.36
C ASP A 35 -2.43 -3.56 4.86
N GLY A 36 -2.83 -4.50 4.00
CA GLY A 36 -2.75 -4.34 2.55
C GLY A 36 -3.45 -3.11 1.97
N PHE A 37 -4.40 -2.52 2.71
CA PHE A 37 -5.12 -1.30 2.32
C PHE A 37 -4.58 0.00 2.90
N ARG A 38 -3.57 -0.05 3.78
CA ARG A 38 -3.00 1.14 4.42
C ARG A 38 -2.41 2.15 3.42
N THR A 39 -1.99 1.68 2.25
CA THR A 39 -1.52 2.54 1.16
C THR A 39 -2.66 3.31 0.49
N GLY A 40 -3.91 2.89 0.68
CA GLY A 40 -5.09 3.52 0.09
C GLY A 40 -5.11 3.47 -1.43
N LEU A 41 -4.50 2.45 -2.04
CA LEU A 41 -4.56 2.19 -3.49
C LEU A 41 -5.93 1.61 -3.89
N ILE A 42 -6.99 2.35 -3.58
CA ILE A 42 -8.39 1.97 -3.78
C ILE A 42 -9.08 3.09 -4.55
N GLY A 43 -9.79 2.74 -5.62
CA GLY A 43 -10.54 3.71 -6.42
C GLY A 43 -10.37 3.49 -7.92
N THR A 44 -10.53 4.57 -8.70
CA THR A 44 -10.33 4.56 -10.15
C THR A 44 -8.84 4.50 -10.51
N PRO A 45 -8.47 4.12 -11.75
CA PRO A 45 -7.08 4.10 -12.18
C PRO A 45 -6.34 5.43 -11.98
N GLU A 46 -7.03 6.55 -12.18
CA GLU A 46 -6.50 7.91 -11.98
C GLU A 46 -6.18 8.16 -10.51
N GLN A 47 -7.11 7.84 -9.61
CA GLN A 47 -6.92 7.98 -8.16
C GLN A 47 -5.75 7.13 -7.66
N ILE A 48 -5.63 5.90 -8.17
CA ILE A 48 -4.52 5.01 -7.82
C ILE A 48 -3.19 5.58 -8.35
N ALA A 49 -3.15 6.07 -9.59
CA ALA A 49 -1.94 6.64 -10.18
C ALA A 49 -1.46 7.90 -9.43
N GLU A 50 -2.39 8.81 -9.12
CA GLU A 50 -2.11 10.00 -8.30
C GLU A 50 -1.54 9.61 -6.93
N ARG A 51 -2.10 8.58 -6.28
CA ARG A 51 -1.63 8.10 -4.98
C ARG A 51 -0.22 7.51 -5.06
N ILE A 52 0.08 6.71 -6.08
CA ILE A 52 1.43 6.14 -6.31
C ILE A 52 2.45 7.27 -6.43
N VAL A 53 2.16 8.29 -7.23
CA VAL A 53 3.06 9.45 -7.40
C VAL A 53 3.19 10.28 -6.12
N ALA A 54 2.11 10.41 -5.33
CA ALA A 54 2.19 11.07 -4.03
C ALA A 54 3.17 10.35 -3.08
N TYR A 55 3.16 9.02 -3.02
CA TYR A 55 4.15 8.25 -2.26
C TYR A 55 5.57 8.41 -2.79
N LYS A 56 5.73 8.48 -4.12
CA LYS A 56 7.03 8.73 -4.74
C LYS A 56 7.62 10.09 -4.32
N ARG A 57 6.79 11.14 -4.26
CA ARG A 57 7.19 12.45 -3.74
C ARG A 57 7.61 12.41 -2.26
N LEU A 58 7.14 11.43 -1.49
CA LEU A 58 7.54 11.18 -0.11
C LEU A 58 8.77 10.27 0.01
N GLY A 59 9.38 9.86 -1.11
CA GLY A 59 10.60 9.05 -1.13
C GLY A 59 10.38 7.54 -1.28
N VAL A 60 9.15 7.08 -1.56
CA VAL A 60 8.90 5.66 -1.88
C VAL A 60 9.33 5.36 -3.32
N ASP A 61 10.23 4.42 -3.51
CA ASP A 61 10.76 4.02 -4.81
C ASP A 61 10.27 2.64 -5.29
N LEU A 62 9.75 1.82 -4.36
CA LEU A 62 9.25 0.47 -4.64
C LEU A 62 7.85 0.24 -4.08
N PHE A 63 6.97 -0.27 -4.94
CA PHE A 63 5.68 -0.85 -4.56
C PHE A 63 5.68 -2.36 -4.81
N LEU A 64 5.42 -3.14 -3.77
CA LEU A 64 5.13 -4.57 -3.88
C LEU A 64 3.62 -4.78 -3.86
N LEU A 65 3.05 -5.15 -5.01
CA LEU A 65 1.60 -5.26 -5.19
C LEU A 65 1.15 -6.73 -5.17
N GLY A 66 0.06 -7.01 -4.48
CA GLY A 66 -0.64 -8.29 -4.48
C GLY A 66 -2.02 -8.15 -5.12
N PHE A 67 -2.41 -9.12 -5.94
CA PHE A 67 -3.67 -9.15 -6.66
C PHE A 67 -4.39 -10.46 -6.33
N LEU A 68 -5.71 -10.40 -6.11
CA LEU A 68 -6.50 -11.58 -5.75
C LEU A 68 -6.77 -12.43 -6.99
N HIS A 69 -7.20 -11.80 -8.08
CA HIS A 69 -7.40 -12.43 -9.39
C HIS A 69 -6.26 -12.04 -10.32
N TYR A 70 -5.06 -12.54 -9.99
CA TYR A 70 -3.80 -11.99 -10.49
C TYR A 70 -3.70 -11.87 -12.02
N LEU A 71 -4.22 -12.81 -12.81
CA LEU A 71 -4.09 -12.75 -14.28
C LEU A 71 -4.79 -11.52 -14.85
N GLU A 72 -6.07 -11.33 -14.51
CA GLU A 72 -6.89 -10.25 -15.03
C GLU A 72 -6.50 -8.91 -14.40
N GLU A 73 -6.24 -8.90 -13.09
CA GLU A 73 -5.95 -7.69 -12.33
C GLU A 73 -4.56 -7.11 -12.65
N VAL A 74 -3.54 -7.96 -12.88
CA VAL A 74 -2.21 -7.49 -13.32
C VAL A 74 -2.28 -6.90 -14.72
N GLU A 75 -3.01 -7.56 -15.64
CA GLU A 75 -3.19 -7.03 -16.99
C GLU A 75 -3.95 -5.70 -16.98
N TYR A 76 -5.03 -5.61 -16.20
CA TYR A 76 -5.80 -4.38 -16.02
C TYR A 76 -4.92 -3.27 -15.45
N PHE A 77 -4.17 -3.54 -14.37
CA PHE A 77 -3.27 -2.56 -13.76
C PHE A 77 -2.23 -2.06 -14.77
N GLY A 78 -1.58 -2.98 -15.50
CA GLY A 78 -0.59 -2.65 -16.52
C GLY A 78 -1.16 -1.83 -17.67
N LYS A 79 -2.42 -2.04 -18.05
CA LYS A 79 -3.08 -1.30 -19.15
C LYS A 79 -3.72 0.00 -18.73
N ARG A 80 -4.17 0.12 -17.48
CA ARG A 80 -5.05 1.22 -17.04
C ARG A 80 -4.41 2.14 -16.02
N VAL A 81 -3.52 1.65 -15.16
CA VAL A 81 -2.91 2.43 -14.08
C VAL A 81 -1.47 2.82 -14.43
N LEU A 82 -0.66 1.85 -14.87
CA LEU A 82 0.76 2.07 -15.09
C LEU A 82 1.06 3.20 -16.10
N PRO A 83 0.33 3.36 -17.23
CA PRO A 83 0.55 4.48 -18.15
C PRO A 83 0.32 5.84 -17.49
N LEU A 84 -0.76 5.98 -16.71
CA LEU A 84 -1.09 7.21 -15.98
C LEU A 84 -0.01 7.56 -14.95
N VAL A 85 0.55 6.56 -14.27
CA VAL A 85 1.69 6.78 -13.36
C VAL A 85 2.89 7.35 -14.13
N ARG A 86 3.20 6.83 -15.32
CA ARG A 86 4.34 7.31 -16.13
C ARG A 86 4.13 8.72 -16.66
N GLU A 87 2.90 9.06 -17.05
CA GLU A 87 2.54 10.42 -17.45
C GLU A 87 2.75 11.40 -16.29
N LEU A 88 2.22 11.09 -15.11
CA LEU A 88 2.38 11.92 -13.91
C LEU A 88 3.83 12.00 -13.42
N GLU A 89 4.61 10.93 -13.57
CA GLU A 89 6.05 10.92 -13.26
C GLU A 89 6.86 11.85 -14.18
N ALA A 90 6.49 11.95 -15.47
CA ALA A 90 7.17 12.83 -16.41
C ALA A 90 7.00 14.32 -16.08
N GLU A 91 5.98 14.67 -15.30
CA GLU A 91 5.74 16.02 -14.79
C GLU A 91 6.49 16.30 -13.47
N LEU A 92 7.13 15.29 -12.87
CA LEU A 92 7.91 15.48 -11.66
C LEU A 92 9.26 16.14 -11.97
N PRO A 93 9.71 17.07 -11.11
CA PRO A 93 11.12 17.45 -11.13
C PRO A 93 12.00 16.24 -10.79
N GLU A 94 13.22 16.22 -11.31
CA GLU A 94 14.20 15.15 -11.08
C GLU A 94 14.26 14.75 -9.59
N PRO A 95 14.23 13.45 -9.28
CA PRO A 95 14.24 12.99 -7.90
C PRO A 95 15.50 13.48 -7.18
N VAL A 96 15.33 13.92 -5.93
CA VAL A 96 16.48 14.17 -5.05
C VAL A 96 17.23 12.84 -4.90
N PRO A 97 18.53 12.76 -5.23
CA PRO A 97 19.27 11.52 -5.13
C PRO A 97 19.13 10.94 -3.72
N ALA A 98 18.88 9.63 -3.64
CA ALA A 98 18.81 8.92 -2.37
C ALA A 98 20.07 9.21 -1.57
N LEU A 99 19.90 9.60 -0.30
CA LEU A 99 21.03 9.76 0.61
C LEU A 99 21.82 8.44 0.66
N PRO A 100 23.16 8.50 0.55
CA PRO A 100 24.01 7.30 0.51
C PRO A 100 23.93 6.47 1.79
#